data_AF-A0A6A5KU21-F1
#
_entry.id   AF-A0A6A5KU21-F1
#
_cell.length_a   1.000
_cell.length_b   1.000
_cell.length_c   1.000
_cell.angle_alpha   90.00
_cell.angle_beta   90.00
_cell.angle_gamma   90.00
#
_symmetry.space_group_name_H-M   'P 1'
#
loop_
_entity.id
_entity.type
_entity.pdbx_description
1 polymer ?
#
loop_
_entity_poly.entity_id
_entity_poly.type
_entity_poly.pdbx_seq_one_letter_code
_entity_poly.pdbx_strand_id
1 'polypeptide(L)'
;MLSLICRKVFLNTATSNRFLQLPDDVLILIFGYCRVDELLALRLTSQRIRVVVDAYISTIAPAVARTTFPHCHRLLRPPDNGSQRDLRWLLALIPGQLAAILVDRHRLAFLGEGLLDYGISAEDARGDKLRARVTNGWHVLRRLSNISREVYSTYTKHSLRRRELVQQFLPNAPKGREELILLRRVEYINGLPEQKAADYKLMTTLLSSVFTTFEANVGNEHSRWIFDSTGGIDGQREFRFGRSWLSWFMLQEGPDLFWDQWWRLPPDAAQNHIRDRATKAFKALPPGLASDQSSLAEEVQKAVHERAQVLRNTGGTNPFAYFYQRRGTMAGQAAEEPVKETMEHVPFLVNFRCPEEKTRRLAWLLGSGAFEMELGP
;
A
#
# COMPACT_ATOMS: atom_id res chain seq x y z
N MET A 1 24.51 -4.18 -8.28
CA MET A 1 25.92 -3.72 -8.21
C MET A 1 26.02 -2.22 -7.89
N LEU A 2 25.27 -1.33 -8.56
CA LEU A 2 25.28 0.13 -8.29
C LEU A 2 24.79 0.55 -6.89
N SER A 3 23.76 -0.08 -6.29
CA SER A 3 23.30 0.32 -4.93
C SER A 3 24.32 0.01 -3.83
N LEU A 4 25.14 -1.02 -4.01
CA LEU A 4 26.28 -1.38 -3.13
C LEU A 4 27.46 -0.41 -3.33
N ILE A 5 27.67 0.06 -4.56
CA ILE A 5 28.67 1.09 -4.87
C ILE A 5 28.25 2.43 -4.25
N CYS A 6 27.00 2.87 -4.38
CA CYS A 6 26.54 4.12 -3.76
C CYS A 6 26.59 4.07 -2.22
N ARG A 7 26.29 2.93 -1.57
CA ARG A 7 26.41 2.84 -0.10
C ARG A 7 27.86 2.81 0.39
N LYS A 8 28.79 2.17 -0.34
CA LYS A 8 30.22 2.09 0.07
C LYS A 8 31.04 3.31 -0.30
N VAL A 9 30.75 3.97 -1.43
CA VAL A 9 31.54 5.13 -1.92
C VAL A 9 31.35 6.38 -1.05
N PHE A 10 30.23 6.51 -0.33
CA PHE A 10 29.93 7.69 0.48
C PHE A 10 30.48 7.69 1.91
N LEU A 11 31.03 6.57 2.41
CA LEU A 11 31.68 6.53 3.73
C LEU A 11 33.16 6.92 3.68
N ASN A 12 33.75 7.09 2.49
CA ASN A 12 35.11 7.56 2.33
C ASN A 12 35.09 9.01 1.78
N THR A 13 35.43 9.98 2.63
CA THR A 13 35.43 11.42 2.28
C THR A 13 36.32 11.73 1.08
N ALA A 14 37.41 10.98 0.89
CA ALA A 14 38.30 11.14 -0.25
C ALA A 14 37.69 10.71 -1.61
N THR A 15 36.84 9.67 -1.65
CA THR A 15 36.20 9.23 -2.91
C THR A 15 35.01 10.09 -3.30
N SER A 16 34.35 10.73 -2.32
CA SER A 16 33.22 11.63 -2.57
C SER A 16 33.61 12.81 -3.48
N ASN A 17 34.84 13.33 -3.34
CA ASN A 17 35.32 14.45 -4.17
C ASN A 17 35.49 14.09 -5.65
N ARG A 18 35.88 12.85 -5.99
CA ARG A 18 36.07 12.46 -7.41
C ARG A 18 34.75 12.33 -8.16
N PHE A 19 33.70 11.81 -7.49
CA PHE A 19 32.37 11.71 -8.11
C PHE A 19 31.80 13.09 -8.47
N LEU A 20 31.99 14.07 -7.58
CA LEU A 20 31.56 15.45 -7.80
C LEU A 20 32.40 16.22 -8.83
N GLN A 21 33.52 15.66 -9.30
CA GLN A 21 34.36 16.24 -10.37
C GLN A 21 33.98 15.72 -11.76
N LEU A 22 33.10 14.71 -11.86
CA LEU A 22 32.66 14.19 -13.14
C LEU A 22 31.93 15.28 -13.96
N PRO A 23 32.13 15.29 -15.29
CA PRO A 23 31.32 16.10 -16.21
C PRO A 23 29.82 15.82 -16.08
N ASP A 24 28.99 16.84 -16.34
CA ASP A 24 27.54 16.76 -16.12
C ASP A 24 26.85 15.74 -17.04
N ASP A 25 27.34 15.57 -18.27
CA ASP A 25 26.89 14.54 -19.22
C ASP A 25 27.10 13.11 -18.68
N VAL A 26 28.25 12.85 -18.05
CA VAL A 26 28.52 11.58 -17.37
C VAL A 26 27.59 11.39 -16.16
N LEU A 27 27.37 12.46 -15.38
CA LEU A 27 26.44 12.40 -14.24
C LEU A 27 25.00 12.12 -14.68
N ILE A 28 24.53 12.73 -15.77
CA ILE A 28 23.20 12.48 -16.34
C ILE A 28 23.03 11.00 -16.71
N LEU A 29 24.04 10.38 -17.34
CA LEU A 29 24.01 8.96 -17.67
C LEU A 29 23.93 8.10 -16.39
N ILE A 30 24.76 8.38 -15.38
CA ILE A 30 24.74 7.66 -14.10
C ILE A 30 23.37 7.79 -13.42
N PHE A 31 22.80 9.00 -13.40
CA PHE A 31 21.48 9.24 -12.83
C PHE A 31 20.38 8.50 -13.59
N GLY A 32 20.49 8.34 -14.91
CA GLY A 32 19.54 7.56 -15.72
C GLY A 32 19.43 6.08 -15.32
N TYR A 33 20.49 5.50 -14.74
CA TYR A 33 20.53 4.13 -14.22
C TYR A 33 20.11 4.00 -12.75
N CYS A 34 19.74 5.10 -12.09
CA CYS A 34 19.21 5.06 -10.73
C CYS A 34 17.73 4.67 -10.76
N ARG A 35 17.27 4.02 -9.68
CA ARG A 35 15.83 3.93 -9.37
C ARG A 35 15.31 5.25 -8.80
N VAL A 36 13.99 5.45 -8.80
CA VAL A 36 13.36 6.67 -8.26
C VAL A 36 13.86 7.01 -6.85
N ASP A 37 13.84 6.04 -5.92
CA ASP A 37 14.30 6.27 -4.54
C ASP A 37 15.79 6.61 -4.44
N GLU A 38 16.60 6.02 -5.32
CA GLU A 38 18.06 6.24 -5.37
C GLU A 38 18.37 7.65 -5.89
N LEU A 39 17.66 8.10 -6.93
CA LEU A 39 17.77 9.46 -7.44
C LEU A 39 17.38 10.48 -6.36
N LEU A 40 16.26 10.26 -5.66
CA LEU A 40 15.79 11.15 -4.60
C LEU A 40 16.80 11.22 -3.45
N ALA A 41 17.36 10.08 -3.03
CA ALA A 41 18.40 10.03 -2.01
C ALA A 41 19.67 10.78 -2.47
N LEU A 42 20.15 10.52 -3.69
CA LEU A 42 21.32 11.19 -4.27
C LEU A 42 21.14 12.71 -4.32
N ARG A 43 19.96 13.19 -4.69
CA ARG A 43 19.63 14.62 -4.75
C ARG A 43 19.78 15.33 -3.39
N LEU A 44 19.69 14.61 -2.27
CA LEU A 44 19.86 15.14 -0.93
C LEU A 44 21.32 15.12 -0.43
N THR A 45 22.25 14.50 -1.18
CA THR A 45 23.64 14.33 -0.73
C THR A 45 24.56 15.52 -1.06
N SER A 46 24.29 16.26 -2.13
CA SER A 46 25.14 17.37 -2.58
C SER A 46 24.35 18.43 -3.36
N GLN A 47 24.70 19.71 -3.17
CA GLN A 47 24.13 20.82 -3.92
C GLN A 47 24.43 20.70 -5.42
N ARG A 48 25.64 20.26 -5.82
CA ARG A 48 25.98 20.06 -7.24
C ARG A 48 25.06 19.03 -7.89
N ILE A 49 24.90 17.86 -7.25
CA ILE A 49 24.01 16.80 -7.74
C ILE A 49 22.58 17.34 -7.89
N ARG A 50 22.09 18.08 -6.90
CA ARG A 50 20.76 18.70 -6.98
C ARG A 50 20.63 19.64 -8.18
N VAL A 51 21.61 20.50 -8.42
CA VAL A 51 21.61 21.44 -9.56
C VAL A 51 21.60 20.68 -10.89
N VAL A 52 22.43 19.65 -11.06
CA VAL A 52 22.44 18.84 -12.29
C VAL A 52 21.11 18.11 -12.49
N VAL A 53 20.58 17.47 -11.44
CA VAL A 53 19.29 16.77 -11.54
C VAL A 53 18.17 17.75 -11.89
N ASP A 54 18.12 18.93 -11.28
CA ASP A 54 17.08 19.92 -11.53
C ASP A 54 17.19 20.53 -12.93
N ALA A 55 18.41 20.79 -13.41
CA ALA A 55 18.66 21.34 -14.75
C ALA A 55 18.31 20.35 -15.88
N TYR A 56 18.54 19.06 -15.66
CA TYR A 56 18.40 18.01 -16.69
C TYR A 56 17.28 17.00 -16.38
N ILE A 57 16.31 17.37 -15.53
CA ILE A 57 15.27 16.43 -15.07
C ILE A 57 14.44 15.86 -16.21
N SER A 58 14.19 16.63 -17.26
CA SER A 58 13.42 16.20 -18.44
C SER A 58 14.08 15.04 -19.20
N THR A 59 15.40 14.91 -19.12
CA THR A 59 16.19 13.82 -19.71
C THR A 59 16.42 12.69 -18.70
N ILE A 60 16.66 13.03 -17.42
CA ILE A 60 16.95 12.05 -16.36
C ILE A 60 15.68 11.28 -15.97
N ALA A 61 14.57 11.96 -15.73
CA ALA A 61 13.34 11.34 -15.21
C ALA A 61 12.82 10.19 -16.10
N PRO A 62 12.75 10.30 -17.44
CA PRO A 62 12.32 9.19 -18.29
C PRO A 62 13.24 7.97 -18.22
N ALA A 63 14.56 8.19 -18.10
CA ALA A 63 15.51 7.10 -17.96
C ALA A 63 15.36 6.41 -16.60
N VAL A 64 15.26 7.18 -15.52
CA VAL A 64 15.00 6.67 -14.16
C VAL A 64 13.67 5.92 -14.09
N ALA A 65 12.64 6.42 -14.75
CA ALA A 65 11.33 5.76 -14.82
C ALA A 65 11.42 4.40 -15.52
N ARG A 66 12.11 4.30 -16.67
CA ARG A 66 12.33 3.01 -17.36
C ARG A 66 13.16 2.03 -16.53
N THR A 67 14.16 2.54 -15.82
CA THR A 67 15.00 1.74 -14.91
C THR A 67 14.19 1.23 -13.71
N THR A 68 13.26 2.04 -13.20
CA THR A 68 12.46 1.68 -12.02
C THR A 68 11.28 0.78 -12.36
N PHE A 69 10.65 1.00 -13.52
CA PHE A 69 9.43 0.32 -13.95
C PHE A 69 9.64 -0.42 -15.27
N PRO A 70 10.51 -1.43 -15.32
CA PRO A 70 10.73 -2.20 -16.53
C PRO A 70 9.41 -2.83 -16.98
N HIS A 71 9.18 -2.83 -18.29
CA HIS A 71 7.99 -3.43 -18.94
C HIS A 71 6.63 -2.80 -18.59
N CYS A 72 6.59 -1.69 -17.84
CA CYS A 72 5.35 -0.99 -17.49
C CYS A 72 4.98 0.05 -18.57
N HIS A 73 4.71 -0.40 -19.80
CA HIS A 73 4.56 0.51 -20.96
C HIS A 73 3.40 1.49 -20.78
N ARG A 74 2.27 1.04 -20.25
CA ARG A 74 1.13 1.92 -19.96
C ARG A 74 1.44 2.97 -18.90
N LEU A 75 2.08 2.58 -17.81
CA LEU A 75 2.44 3.49 -16.71
C LEU A 75 3.38 4.60 -17.20
N LEU A 76 4.30 4.24 -18.10
CA LEU A 76 5.31 5.15 -18.67
C LEU A 76 4.80 5.97 -19.86
N ARG A 77 3.51 5.86 -20.22
CA ARG A 77 2.93 6.63 -21.32
C ARG A 77 3.11 8.12 -21.04
N PRO A 78 3.55 8.92 -22.04
CA PRO A 78 3.63 10.36 -21.87
C PRO A 78 2.24 10.92 -21.53
N PRO A 79 2.15 11.93 -20.65
CA PRO A 79 0.89 12.64 -20.43
C PRO A 79 0.43 13.31 -21.74
N ASP A 80 -0.86 13.18 -22.05
CA ASP A 80 -1.44 13.63 -23.33
C ASP A 80 -1.27 15.13 -23.60
N ASN A 81 -1.10 15.93 -22.55
CA ASN A 81 -1.04 17.40 -22.63
C ASN A 81 0.36 17.96 -22.89
N GLY A 82 1.32 17.11 -23.29
CA GLY A 82 2.72 17.52 -23.40
C GLY A 82 3.33 17.95 -22.07
N SER A 83 2.73 17.55 -20.94
CA SER A 83 3.21 17.93 -19.60
C SER A 83 4.68 17.51 -19.46
N GLN A 84 5.47 18.42 -18.90
CA GLN A 84 6.91 18.19 -18.72
C GLN A 84 7.14 16.96 -17.85
N ARG A 85 8.12 16.13 -18.25
CA ARG A 85 8.58 14.97 -17.49
C ARG A 85 9.52 15.44 -16.38
N ASP A 86 8.94 16.08 -15.38
CA ASP A 86 9.65 16.64 -14.23
C ASP A 86 9.72 15.62 -13.06
N LEU A 87 10.26 16.08 -11.93
CA LEU A 87 10.37 15.26 -10.72
C LEU A 87 8.98 14.90 -10.16
N ARG A 88 7.98 15.76 -10.35
CA ARG A 88 6.61 15.52 -9.88
C ARG A 88 5.96 14.40 -10.69
N TRP A 89 6.13 14.38 -12.01
CA TRP A 89 5.72 13.27 -12.87
C TRP A 89 6.37 11.96 -12.42
N LEU A 90 7.68 11.97 -12.18
CA LEU A 90 8.41 10.78 -11.72
C LEU A 90 7.87 10.24 -10.39
N LEU A 91 7.60 11.12 -9.43
CA LEU A 91 7.02 10.76 -8.13
C LEU A 91 5.57 10.27 -8.23
N ALA A 92 4.81 10.76 -9.22
CA ALA A 92 3.44 10.32 -9.47
C ALA A 92 3.36 8.89 -10.05
N LEU A 93 4.45 8.37 -10.61
CA LEU A 93 4.50 6.98 -11.09
C LEU A 93 4.41 5.96 -9.94
N ILE A 94 4.88 6.29 -8.73
CA ILE A 94 4.82 5.38 -7.57
C ILE A 94 3.37 4.97 -7.23
N PRO A 95 2.43 5.90 -6.93
CA PRO A 95 1.05 5.52 -6.67
C PRO A 95 0.35 4.92 -7.91
N GLY A 96 0.79 5.28 -9.13
CA GLY A 96 0.34 4.63 -10.36
C GLY A 96 0.73 3.15 -10.43
N GLN A 97 1.97 2.82 -10.07
CA GLN A 97 2.46 1.44 -9.99
C GLN A 97 1.74 0.66 -8.89
N LEU A 98 1.54 1.25 -7.72
CA LEU A 98 0.76 0.62 -6.64
C LEU A 98 -0.69 0.33 -7.08
N ALA A 99 -1.30 1.23 -7.86
CA ALA A 99 -2.61 1.00 -8.43
C ALA A 99 -2.61 -0.11 -9.49
N ALA A 100 -1.57 -0.17 -10.35
CA ALA A 100 -1.41 -1.22 -11.34
C ALA A 100 -1.30 -2.60 -10.67
N ILE A 101 -0.42 -2.74 -9.68
CA ILE A 101 -0.25 -3.97 -8.89
C ILE A 101 -1.56 -4.36 -8.20
N LEU A 102 -2.22 -3.41 -7.53
CA LEU A 102 -3.44 -3.70 -6.78
C LEU A 102 -4.58 -4.17 -7.68
N VAL A 103 -4.74 -3.58 -8.87
CA VAL A 103 -5.79 -3.95 -9.82
C VAL A 103 -5.46 -5.24 -10.58
N ASP A 104 -4.19 -5.45 -10.92
CA ASP A 104 -3.70 -6.64 -11.63
C ASP A 104 -3.78 -7.87 -10.72
N ARG A 105 -3.30 -7.77 -9.48
CA ARG A 105 -3.21 -8.91 -8.55
C ARG A 105 -4.44 -9.14 -7.69
N HIS A 106 -5.47 -8.30 -7.80
CA HIS A 106 -6.73 -8.53 -7.08
C HIS A 106 -7.36 -9.85 -7.53
N ARG A 107 -7.75 -10.67 -6.56
CA ARG A 107 -8.47 -11.93 -6.76
C ARG A 107 -9.69 -11.95 -5.87
N LEU A 108 -10.84 -12.31 -6.43
CA LEU A 108 -12.08 -12.50 -5.68
C LEU A 108 -12.09 -13.94 -5.16
N ALA A 109 -11.84 -14.11 -3.86
CA ALA A 109 -11.65 -15.41 -3.21
C ALA A 109 -12.92 -16.31 -3.13
N PHE A 110 -14.01 -15.96 -3.81
CA PHE A 110 -15.35 -16.54 -3.56
C PHE A 110 -15.91 -17.41 -4.68
N LEU A 111 -15.18 -17.64 -5.75
CA LEU A 111 -15.67 -18.44 -6.87
C LEU A 111 -14.80 -19.68 -6.99
N GLY A 112 -15.42 -20.83 -6.74
CA GLY A 112 -14.77 -22.14 -6.68
C GLY A 112 -14.03 -22.52 -7.96
N GLU A 113 -13.39 -23.69 -7.88
CA GLU A 113 -12.57 -24.31 -8.91
C GLU A 113 -13.20 -24.15 -10.32
N GLY A 114 -12.70 -23.20 -11.10
CA GLY A 114 -13.09 -23.02 -12.51
C GLY A 114 -13.55 -21.62 -12.94
N LEU A 115 -13.77 -20.67 -12.03
CA LEU A 115 -14.23 -19.31 -12.41
C LEU A 115 -13.17 -18.23 -12.19
N LEU A 116 -12.28 -18.14 -13.19
CA LEU A 116 -11.59 -16.97 -13.77
C LEU A 116 -10.85 -15.97 -12.83
N ASP A 117 -9.59 -15.71 -13.19
CA ASP A 117 -8.78 -14.60 -12.66
C ASP A 117 -9.49 -13.25 -12.79
N TYR A 118 -9.82 -12.64 -11.66
CA TYR A 118 -10.54 -11.35 -11.59
C TYR A 118 -9.63 -10.12 -11.69
N GLY A 119 -8.32 -10.29 -11.86
CA GLY A 119 -7.38 -9.18 -12.01
C GLY A 119 -7.43 -8.55 -13.40
N ILE A 120 -7.34 -7.21 -13.50
CA ILE A 120 -7.17 -6.54 -14.80
C ILE A 120 -5.68 -6.26 -14.98
N SER A 121 -5.05 -6.95 -15.93
CA SER A 121 -3.62 -6.80 -16.23
C SER A 121 -3.20 -5.33 -16.29
N ALA A 122 -2.03 -5.01 -15.74
CA ALA A 122 -1.48 -3.66 -15.72
C ALA A 122 -1.40 -3.04 -17.13
N GLU A 123 -1.21 -3.88 -18.16
CA GLU A 123 -1.10 -3.46 -19.56
C GLU A 123 -2.45 -3.50 -20.34
N ASP A 124 -3.56 -3.89 -19.71
CA ASP A 124 -4.91 -3.85 -20.32
C ASP A 124 -5.54 -2.45 -20.19
N ALA A 125 -5.78 -1.78 -21.33
CA ALA A 125 -6.35 -0.43 -21.38
C ALA A 125 -7.68 -0.24 -20.64
N ARG A 126 -8.49 -1.29 -20.56
CA ARG A 126 -9.80 -1.24 -19.90
C ARG A 126 -9.67 -0.94 -18.40
N GLY A 127 -8.52 -1.25 -17.81
CA GLY A 127 -8.22 -0.98 -16.41
C GLY A 127 -7.82 0.46 -16.09
N ASP A 128 -7.56 1.32 -17.09
CA ASP A 128 -7.00 2.67 -16.87
C ASP A 128 -7.89 3.53 -15.98
N LYS A 129 -9.21 3.51 -16.21
CA LYS A 129 -10.16 4.26 -15.39
C LYS A 129 -10.15 3.79 -13.94
N LEU A 130 -10.08 2.47 -13.70
CA LEU A 130 -10.00 1.92 -12.36
C LEU A 130 -8.67 2.29 -11.69
N ARG A 131 -7.55 2.10 -12.38
CA ARG A 131 -6.21 2.44 -11.87
C ARG A 131 -6.06 3.92 -11.54
N ALA A 132 -6.63 4.82 -12.34
CA ALA A 132 -6.63 6.25 -12.05
C ALA A 132 -7.35 6.56 -10.72
N ARG A 133 -8.50 5.95 -10.49
CA ARG A 133 -9.25 6.10 -9.23
C ARG A 133 -8.51 5.49 -8.04
N VAL A 134 -7.92 4.31 -8.21
CA VAL A 134 -7.09 3.68 -7.18
C VAL A 134 -5.86 4.54 -6.86
N THR A 135 -5.24 5.16 -7.87
CA THR A 135 -4.13 6.12 -7.71
C THR A 135 -4.55 7.32 -6.86
N ASN A 136 -5.74 7.89 -7.10
CA ASN A 136 -6.29 8.95 -6.25
C ASN A 136 -6.47 8.48 -4.79
N GLY A 137 -6.94 7.24 -4.59
CA GLY A 137 -7.04 6.63 -3.27
C GLY A 137 -5.69 6.54 -2.56
N TRP A 138 -4.63 6.15 -3.26
CA TRP A 138 -3.27 6.15 -2.71
C TRP A 138 -2.78 7.53 -2.29
N HIS A 139 -3.10 8.58 -3.06
CA HIS A 139 -2.79 9.96 -2.66
C HIS A 139 -3.52 10.39 -1.38
N VAL A 140 -4.78 9.99 -1.21
CA VAL A 140 -5.55 10.23 0.02
C VAL A 140 -4.88 9.53 1.20
N LEU A 141 -4.51 8.24 1.06
CA LEU A 141 -3.80 7.50 2.11
C LEU A 141 -2.47 8.16 2.49
N ARG A 142 -1.69 8.62 1.50
CA ARG A 142 -0.43 9.34 1.74
C ARG A 142 -0.66 10.59 2.58
N ARG A 143 -1.70 11.38 2.28
CA ARG A 143 -2.00 12.59 3.06
C ARG A 143 -2.42 12.24 4.49
N LEU A 144 -3.23 11.20 4.70
CA LEU A 144 -3.64 10.72 6.03
C LEU A 144 -2.44 10.25 6.88
N SER A 145 -1.44 9.61 6.26
CA SER A 145 -0.18 9.23 6.92
C SER A 145 0.71 10.44 7.22
N ASN A 146 0.78 11.41 6.30
CA ASN A 146 1.53 12.65 6.56
C ASN A 146 0.96 13.42 7.75
N ILE A 147 -0.37 13.48 7.92
CA ILE A 147 -1.01 14.09 9.11
C ILE A 147 -0.48 13.45 10.39
N SER A 148 -0.39 12.11 10.42
CA SER A 148 0.22 11.43 11.55
C SER A 148 1.67 11.85 11.76
N ARG A 149 2.51 11.76 10.72
CA ARG A 149 3.93 12.10 10.82
C ARG A 149 4.13 13.53 11.34
N GLU A 150 3.31 14.49 10.87
CA GLU A 150 3.31 15.88 11.33
C GLU A 150 2.99 15.99 12.83
N VAL A 151 1.93 15.33 13.31
CA VAL A 151 1.54 15.35 14.72
C VAL A 151 2.61 14.69 15.61
N TYR A 152 3.11 13.52 15.22
CA TYR A 152 4.20 12.83 15.94
C TYR A 152 5.46 13.72 16.02
N SER A 153 5.86 14.35 14.91
CA SER A 153 7.04 15.23 14.89
C SER A 153 6.89 16.48 15.77
N THR A 154 5.68 17.05 15.81
CA THR A 154 5.37 18.23 16.62
C THR A 154 5.40 17.86 18.11
N TYR A 155 4.79 16.73 18.47
CA TYR A 155 4.76 16.23 19.85
C TYR A 155 6.17 15.95 20.39
N THR A 156 7.04 15.32 19.59
CA THR A 156 8.43 15.04 19.99
C THR A 156 9.25 16.31 20.20
N LYS A 157 9.04 17.37 19.40
CA LYS A 157 9.75 18.65 19.59
C LYS A 157 9.32 19.35 20.89
N HIS A 158 8.05 19.28 21.25
CA HIS A 158 7.55 19.90 22.48
C HIS A 158 7.92 19.13 23.74
N SER A 159 7.92 17.79 23.70
CA SER A 159 8.31 16.98 24.85
C SER A 159 9.79 17.16 25.22
N LEU A 160 10.68 17.38 24.24
CA LEU A 160 12.09 17.67 24.49
C LEU A 160 12.32 19.04 25.15
N ARG A 161 11.44 20.03 24.94
CA ARG A 161 11.57 21.37 25.54
C ARG A 161 10.96 21.50 26.95
N ARG A 162 10.09 20.59 27.38
CA ARG A 162 9.38 20.66 28.68
C ARG A 162 9.37 19.32 29.42
N ARG A 163 10.49 18.60 29.40
CA ARG A 163 10.60 17.26 30.01
C ARG A 163 10.28 17.23 31.51
N GLU A 164 10.50 18.33 32.22
CA GLU A 164 10.27 18.39 33.68
C GLU A 164 8.82 18.69 34.08
N LEU A 165 8.03 19.36 33.24
CA LEU A 165 6.64 19.71 33.56
C LEU A 165 5.63 18.73 32.96
N VAL A 166 5.90 18.13 31.79
CA VAL A 166 4.88 17.33 31.07
C VAL A 166 4.68 15.94 31.69
N GLN A 167 5.70 15.37 32.34
CA GLN A 167 5.56 14.07 33.01
C GLN A 167 4.66 14.10 34.25
N GLN A 168 4.48 15.26 34.90
CA GLN A 168 3.63 15.38 36.08
C GLN A 168 2.16 15.67 35.78
N PHE A 169 1.82 16.17 34.58
CA PHE A 169 0.45 16.66 34.30
C PHE A 169 -0.36 15.88 33.27
N LEU A 170 0.20 14.92 32.54
CA LEU A 170 -0.54 14.18 31.50
C LEU A 170 -0.30 12.65 31.58
N PRO A 171 -0.92 11.95 32.53
CA PRO A 171 -0.92 10.48 32.56
C PRO A 171 -1.49 9.82 31.29
N ASN A 172 -2.17 10.59 30.41
CA ASN A 172 -2.78 10.11 29.16
C ASN A 172 -2.17 10.73 27.88
N ALA A 173 -0.92 11.20 27.94
CA ALA A 173 -0.20 11.78 26.79
C ALA A 173 -0.35 11.03 25.45
N PRO A 174 -0.29 9.67 25.40
CA PRO A 174 -0.51 8.93 24.17
C PRO A 174 -1.92 9.10 23.59
N LYS A 175 -2.96 9.07 24.43
CA LYS A 175 -4.36 9.13 23.99
C LYS A 175 -4.68 10.47 23.34
N GLY A 176 -4.32 11.58 24.00
CA GLY A 176 -4.53 12.93 23.45
C GLY A 176 -3.82 13.17 22.11
N ARG A 177 -2.69 12.49 21.88
CA ARG A 177 -2.00 12.54 20.58
C ARG A 177 -2.78 11.81 19.49
N GLU A 178 -3.26 10.59 19.76
CA GLU A 178 -4.05 9.84 18.77
C GLU A 178 -5.38 10.53 18.46
N GLU A 179 -6.03 11.15 19.45
CA GLU A 179 -7.24 11.98 19.27
C GLU A 179 -6.98 13.19 18.38
N LEU A 180 -5.85 13.89 18.54
CA LEU A 180 -5.47 14.99 17.65
C LEU A 180 -5.24 14.52 16.20
N ILE A 181 -4.66 13.33 16.02
CA ILE A 181 -4.52 12.71 14.70
C ILE A 181 -5.90 12.43 14.10
N LEU A 182 -6.81 11.83 14.87
CA LEU A 182 -8.19 11.60 14.43
C LEU A 182 -8.84 12.90 13.97
N LEU A 183 -8.83 13.94 14.81
CA LEU A 183 -9.44 15.24 14.52
C LEU A 183 -8.97 15.80 13.17
N ARG A 184 -7.65 15.85 12.95
CA ARG A 184 -7.07 16.36 11.70
C ARG A 184 -7.39 15.50 10.48
N ARG A 185 -7.44 14.17 10.64
CA ARG A 185 -7.81 13.26 9.55
C ARG A 185 -9.27 13.44 9.15
N VAL A 186 -10.17 13.52 10.12
CA VAL A 186 -11.61 13.76 9.89
C VAL A 186 -11.84 15.11 9.22
N GLU A 187 -11.17 16.17 9.71
CA GLU A 187 -11.20 17.49 9.08
C GLU A 187 -10.77 17.43 7.60
N TYR A 188 -9.64 16.78 7.32
CA TYR A 188 -9.17 16.59 5.95
C TYR A 188 -10.17 15.82 5.09
N ILE A 189 -10.76 14.74 5.60
CA ILE A 189 -11.75 13.92 4.88
C ILE A 189 -13.00 14.76 4.57
N ASN A 190 -13.51 15.52 5.53
CA ASN A 190 -14.67 16.38 5.34
C ASN A 190 -14.42 17.46 4.27
N GLY A 191 -13.17 17.93 4.15
CA GLY A 191 -12.74 18.86 3.10
C GLY A 191 -12.47 18.24 1.72
N LEU A 192 -12.43 16.91 1.58
CA LEU A 192 -12.17 16.25 0.29
C LEU A 192 -13.34 16.43 -0.68
N PRO A 193 -13.14 16.50 -2.01
CA PRO A 193 -14.22 16.25 -2.96
C PRO A 193 -14.80 14.85 -2.77
N GLU A 194 -16.12 14.70 -2.94
CA GLU A 194 -16.83 13.41 -2.81
C GLU A 194 -16.17 12.30 -3.62
N GLN A 195 -15.82 12.57 -4.87
CA GLN A 195 -15.17 11.59 -5.75
C GLN A 195 -13.82 11.09 -5.17
N LYS A 196 -13.04 11.93 -4.49
CA LYS A 196 -11.76 11.51 -3.88
C LYS A 196 -11.99 10.62 -2.65
N ALA A 197 -13.04 10.88 -1.88
CA ALA A 197 -13.44 9.98 -0.79
C ALA A 197 -13.91 8.63 -1.33
N ALA A 198 -14.71 8.63 -2.41
CA ALA A 198 -15.14 7.41 -3.09
C ALA A 198 -13.97 6.62 -3.69
N ASP A 199 -12.98 7.31 -4.28
CA ASP A 199 -11.75 6.71 -4.81
C ASP A 199 -10.90 6.08 -3.70
N TYR A 200 -10.78 6.74 -2.55
CA TYR A 200 -10.13 6.16 -1.37
C TYR A 200 -10.89 4.92 -0.87
N LYS A 201 -12.22 4.98 -0.79
CA LYS A 201 -13.03 3.83 -0.37
C LYS A 201 -12.88 2.64 -1.32
N LEU A 202 -12.91 2.89 -2.63
CA LEU A 202 -12.66 1.89 -3.67
C LEU A 202 -11.28 1.24 -3.49
N MET A 203 -10.22 2.05 -3.33
CA MET A 203 -8.86 1.56 -3.11
C MET A 203 -8.77 0.69 -1.86
N THR A 204 -9.29 1.14 -0.71
CA THR A 204 -9.27 0.34 0.54
C THR A 204 -10.07 -0.97 0.44
N THR A 205 -11.12 -0.99 -0.38
CA THR A 205 -11.92 -2.20 -0.64
C THR A 205 -11.13 -3.22 -1.43
N LEU A 206 -10.38 -2.80 -2.45
CA LEU A 206 -9.44 -3.69 -3.16
C LEU A 206 -8.31 -4.13 -2.22
N LEU A 207 -7.75 -3.19 -1.45
CA LEU A 207 -6.62 -3.43 -0.57
C LEU A 207 -6.95 -4.45 0.53
N SER A 208 -8.21 -4.59 0.95
CA SER A 208 -8.58 -5.59 1.96
C SER A 208 -8.26 -7.02 1.52
N SER A 209 -8.26 -7.30 0.20
CA SER A 209 -7.92 -8.62 -0.34
C SER A 209 -6.45 -9.01 -0.18
N VAL A 210 -5.58 -8.03 0.06
CA VAL A 210 -4.14 -8.25 0.27
C VAL A 210 -3.89 -9.03 1.55
N PHE A 211 -4.74 -8.84 2.56
CA PHE A 211 -4.59 -9.45 3.87
C PHE A 211 -5.35 -10.77 3.92
N THR A 212 -4.63 -11.86 4.18
CA THR A 212 -5.19 -13.21 4.08
C THR A 212 -4.87 -14.04 5.31
N THR A 213 -5.83 -14.88 5.68
CA THR A 213 -5.72 -15.91 6.72
C THR A 213 -6.15 -17.24 6.10
N PHE A 214 -5.30 -17.80 5.24
CA PHE A 214 -5.55 -19.08 4.56
C PHE A 214 -5.19 -20.27 5.46
N GLU A 215 -5.91 -21.38 5.30
CA GLU A 215 -5.66 -22.64 6.03
C GLU A 215 -4.26 -23.19 5.78
N ALA A 216 -3.74 -23.03 4.55
CA ALA A 216 -2.38 -23.43 4.20
C ALA A 216 -1.30 -22.65 4.98
N ASN A 217 -1.63 -21.50 5.58
CA ASN A 217 -0.73 -20.74 6.42
C ASN A 217 -0.67 -21.36 7.84
N VAL A 218 -0.28 -22.63 7.93
CA VAL A 218 0.01 -23.35 9.19
C VAL A 218 1.52 -23.37 9.44
N GLY A 219 1.93 -23.58 10.69
CA GLY A 219 3.35 -23.59 11.07
C GLY A 219 3.80 -22.36 11.88
N ASN A 220 5.09 -22.34 12.20
CA ASN A 220 5.71 -21.29 13.01
C ASN A 220 6.25 -20.14 12.14
N GLU A 221 6.35 -20.33 10.82
CA GLU A 221 6.71 -19.28 9.85
C GLU A 221 5.63 -18.20 9.66
N HIS A 222 4.40 -18.47 10.11
CA HIS A 222 3.28 -17.54 10.02
C HIS A 222 2.95 -16.94 11.40
N SER A 223 2.98 -15.61 11.49
CA SER A 223 2.49 -14.89 12.67
C SER A 223 0.97 -15.00 12.75
N ARG A 224 0.45 -15.24 13.97
CA ARG A 224 -1.00 -15.21 14.25
C ARG A 224 -1.59 -13.87 13.85
N TRP A 225 -2.81 -13.89 13.32
CA TRP A 225 -3.63 -12.67 13.19
C TRP A 225 -3.99 -12.20 14.60
N ILE A 226 -3.33 -11.13 15.07
CA ILE A 226 -3.48 -10.61 16.44
C ILE A 226 -4.30 -9.31 16.50
N PHE A 227 -4.77 -8.82 15.35
CA PHE A 227 -5.34 -7.47 15.25
C PHE A 227 -6.83 -7.41 15.52
N ASP A 228 -7.54 -8.55 15.38
CA ASP A 228 -8.99 -8.64 15.57
C ASP A 228 -9.27 -9.79 16.54
N SER A 229 -9.71 -9.46 17.75
CA SER A 229 -9.99 -10.45 18.80
C SER A 229 -11.34 -11.14 18.66
N THR A 230 -12.23 -10.67 17.77
CA THR A 230 -13.64 -11.12 17.74
C THR A 230 -14.22 -11.42 16.34
N GLY A 231 -13.62 -10.93 15.24
CA GLY A 231 -14.22 -10.99 13.90
C GLY A 231 -14.00 -12.31 13.12
N GLY A 232 -13.13 -13.20 13.62
CA GLY A 232 -12.85 -14.50 12.99
C GLY A 232 -12.50 -14.40 11.49
N ILE A 233 -13.32 -15.03 10.64
CA ILE A 233 -13.15 -15.12 9.17
C ILE A 233 -13.26 -13.75 8.48
N ASP A 234 -13.91 -12.78 9.11
CA ASP A 234 -14.29 -11.50 8.48
C ASP A 234 -13.24 -10.39 8.65
N GLY A 235 -11.97 -10.73 8.95
CA GLY A 235 -10.89 -9.75 9.18
C GLY A 235 -10.70 -8.75 8.02
N GLN A 236 -10.93 -9.17 6.77
CA GLN A 236 -10.92 -8.25 5.62
C GLN A 236 -12.04 -7.21 5.71
N ARG A 237 -13.20 -7.57 6.23
CA ARG A 237 -14.35 -6.67 6.39
C ARG A 237 -14.16 -5.77 7.60
N GLU A 238 -13.64 -6.29 8.71
CA GLU A 238 -13.27 -5.48 9.88
C GLU A 238 -12.24 -4.41 9.49
N PHE A 239 -11.27 -4.77 8.66
CA PHE A 239 -10.35 -3.82 8.04
C PHE A 239 -11.06 -2.76 7.18
N ARG A 240 -12.01 -3.16 6.31
CA ARG A 240 -12.77 -2.21 5.47
C ARG A 240 -13.63 -1.25 6.27
N PHE A 241 -14.08 -1.64 7.46
CA PHE A 241 -14.86 -0.78 8.35
C PHE A 241 -14.00 0.00 9.34
N GLY A 242 -12.68 -0.24 9.37
CA GLY A 242 -11.78 0.46 10.28
C GLY A 242 -11.79 -0.13 11.70
N ARG A 243 -12.49 -1.24 11.94
CA ARG A 243 -12.61 -1.89 13.25
C ARG A 243 -11.37 -2.69 13.63
N SER A 244 -10.55 -3.05 12.64
CA SER A 244 -9.26 -3.67 12.86
C SER A 244 -8.20 -2.63 13.23
N TRP A 245 -7.34 -2.95 14.21
CA TRP A 245 -6.16 -2.12 14.52
C TRP A 245 -5.24 -1.96 13.31
N LEU A 246 -5.20 -2.97 12.44
CA LEU A 246 -4.42 -2.93 11.20
C LEU A 246 -4.82 -1.74 10.30
N SER A 247 -6.09 -1.32 10.35
CA SER A 247 -6.59 -0.14 9.64
C SER A 247 -5.92 1.13 10.15
N TRP A 248 -5.78 1.29 11.47
CA TRP A 248 -5.07 2.42 12.07
C TRP A 248 -3.59 2.39 11.71
N PHE A 249 -2.95 1.21 11.80
CA PHE A 249 -1.55 1.02 11.43
C PHE A 249 -1.28 1.44 9.98
N MET A 250 -2.14 1.06 9.03
CA MET A 250 -1.97 1.49 7.64
C MET A 250 -2.15 2.99 7.46
N LEU A 251 -3.14 3.59 8.12
CA LEU A 251 -3.33 5.04 8.06
C LEU A 251 -2.08 5.77 8.56
N GLN A 252 -1.41 5.20 9.57
CA GLN A 252 -0.17 5.73 10.14
C GLN A 252 1.02 5.58 9.18
N GLU A 253 1.27 4.37 8.67
CA GLU A 253 2.44 4.06 7.84
C GLU A 253 2.33 4.64 6.42
N GLY A 254 1.13 4.60 5.84
CA GLY A 254 0.85 5.09 4.50
C GLY A 254 1.23 4.12 3.37
N PRO A 255 1.25 4.60 2.12
CA PRO A 255 1.52 3.76 0.94
C PRO A 255 2.96 3.24 0.87
N ASP A 256 3.90 3.87 1.58
CA ASP A 256 5.32 3.50 1.53
C ASP A 256 5.53 2.05 2.03
N LEU A 257 4.65 1.59 2.93
CA LEU A 257 4.59 0.20 3.40
C LEU A 257 4.38 -0.81 2.26
N PHE A 258 3.51 -0.47 1.30
CA PHE A 258 3.22 -1.30 0.13
C PHE A 258 4.27 -1.13 -0.96
N TRP A 259 4.79 0.09 -1.13
CA TRP A 259 5.92 0.33 -2.04
C TRP A 259 7.14 -0.50 -1.64
N ASP A 260 7.41 -0.57 -0.34
CA ASP A 260 8.49 -1.36 0.23
C ASP A 260 8.35 -2.84 -0.10
N GLN A 261 7.22 -3.45 0.27
CA GLN A 261 6.98 -4.86 0.02
C GLN A 261 6.87 -5.18 -1.46
N TRP A 262 6.09 -4.44 -2.22
CA TRP A 262 5.73 -4.84 -3.59
C TRP A 262 6.78 -4.49 -4.64
N TRP A 263 7.69 -3.56 -4.37
CA TRP A 263 8.59 -3.05 -5.42
C TRP A 263 10.00 -2.68 -4.98
N ARG A 264 10.17 -2.03 -3.83
CA ARG A 264 11.46 -1.44 -3.44
C ARG A 264 12.44 -2.46 -2.86
N LEU A 265 11.95 -3.32 -1.96
CA LEU A 265 12.78 -4.27 -1.23
C LEU A 265 13.16 -5.47 -2.12
N PRO A 266 14.35 -6.07 -1.89
CA PRO A 266 14.70 -7.31 -2.54
C PRO A 266 13.76 -8.45 -2.09
N PRO A 267 13.57 -9.51 -2.91
CA PRO A 267 12.55 -10.54 -2.67
C PRO A 267 12.60 -11.18 -1.27
N ASP A 268 13.80 -11.40 -0.74
CA ASP A 268 14.05 -11.97 0.58
C ASP A 268 13.56 -11.07 1.73
N ALA A 269 13.76 -9.76 1.60
CA ALA A 269 13.32 -8.77 2.59
C ALA A 269 11.88 -8.27 2.37
N ALA A 270 11.37 -8.42 1.15
CA ALA A 270 10.03 -8.04 0.76
C ALA A 270 8.99 -9.02 1.31
N GLN A 271 9.29 -10.32 1.29
CA GLN A 271 8.36 -11.34 1.73
C GLN A 271 7.92 -11.09 3.17
N ASN A 272 6.61 -10.94 3.40
CA ASN A 272 6.01 -10.65 4.70
C ASN A 272 6.44 -9.32 5.37
N HIS A 273 7.06 -8.38 4.65
CA HIS A 273 7.52 -7.11 5.20
C HIS A 273 6.43 -6.37 6.00
N ILE A 274 5.23 -6.26 5.40
CA ILE A 274 4.09 -5.57 6.02
C ILE A 274 3.64 -6.29 7.29
N ARG A 275 3.51 -7.61 7.22
CA ARG A 275 3.12 -8.47 8.34
C ARG A 275 4.07 -8.27 9.52
N ASP A 276 5.37 -8.39 9.27
CA ASP A 276 6.38 -8.36 10.31
C ASP A 276 6.48 -6.97 10.95
N ARG A 277 6.37 -5.90 10.16
CA ARG A 277 6.28 -4.53 10.70
C ARG A 277 5.02 -4.32 11.54
N ALA A 278 3.85 -4.78 11.05
CA ALA A 278 2.59 -4.65 11.79
C ALA A 278 2.64 -5.42 13.12
N THR A 279 3.10 -6.67 13.11
CA THR A 279 3.25 -7.50 14.31
C THR A 279 4.24 -6.89 15.30
N LYS A 280 5.39 -6.39 14.83
CA LYS A 280 6.37 -5.72 15.68
C LYS A 280 5.79 -4.45 16.31
N ALA A 281 5.09 -3.63 15.54
CA ALA A 281 4.46 -2.41 16.02
C ALA A 281 3.37 -2.72 17.06
N PHE A 282 2.51 -3.70 16.80
CA PHE A 282 1.45 -4.11 17.71
C PHE A 282 1.98 -4.61 19.06
N LYS A 283 3.01 -5.48 19.04
CA LYS A 283 3.64 -6.01 20.26
C LYS A 283 4.30 -4.92 21.13
N ALA A 284 4.67 -3.79 20.53
CA ALA A 284 5.26 -2.66 21.23
C ALA A 284 4.23 -1.69 21.83
N LEU A 285 2.93 -1.90 21.58
CA LEU A 285 1.88 -1.01 22.08
C LEU A 285 1.63 -1.22 23.58
N PRO A 286 1.38 -0.13 24.33
CA PRO A 286 0.81 -0.22 25.66
C PRO A 286 -0.54 -0.97 25.64
N PRO A 287 -0.87 -1.72 26.72
CA PRO A 287 -2.18 -2.35 26.85
C PRO A 287 -3.33 -1.36 26.67
N GLY A 288 -4.39 -1.77 25.97
CA GLY A 288 -5.57 -0.93 25.68
C GLY A 288 -5.41 0.05 24.52
N LEU A 289 -4.19 0.52 24.21
CA LEU A 289 -3.99 1.50 23.13
C LEU A 289 -4.39 0.97 21.75
N ALA A 290 -4.21 -0.32 21.50
CA ALA A 290 -4.65 -0.94 20.25
C ALA A 290 -6.17 -0.84 20.05
N SER A 291 -6.95 -1.04 21.12
CA SER A 291 -8.41 -0.91 21.09
C SER A 291 -8.82 0.54 20.84
N ASP A 292 -8.20 1.48 21.53
CA ASP A 292 -8.45 2.92 21.33
C ASP A 292 -8.17 3.28 19.85
N GLN A 293 -7.01 2.88 19.33
CA GLN A 293 -6.62 3.14 17.93
C GLN A 293 -7.56 2.51 16.91
N SER A 294 -8.10 1.31 17.16
CA SER A 294 -9.13 0.70 16.32
C SER A 294 -10.42 1.54 16.29
N SER A 295 -10.91 2.00 17.44
CA SER A 295 -12.09 2.88 17.49
C SER A 295 -11.86 4.19 16.75
N LEU A 296 -10.66 4.77 16.85
CA LEU A 296 -10.31 5.97 16.07
C LEU A 296 -10.26 5.68 14.55
N ALA A 297 -9.79 4.50 14.12
CA ALA A 297 -9.82 4.12 12.72
C ALA A 297 -11.24 3.92 12.18
N GLU A 298 -12.15 3.37 12.99
CA GLU A 298 -13.57 3.23 12.66
C GLU A 298 -14.20 4.61 12.41
N GLU A 299 -13.93 5.61 13.25
CA GLU A 299 -14.41 6.98 13.04
C GLU A 299 -13.88 7.62 11.76
N VAL A 300 -12.60 7.38 11.41
CA VAL A 300 -12.04 7.81 10.11
C VAL A 300 -12.80 7.15 8.94
N GLN A 301 -13.09 5.85 9.03
CA GLN A 301 -13.82 5.13 7.99
C GLN A 301 -15.28 5.56 7.87
N LYS A 302 -15.92 5.90 9.00
CA LYS A 302 -17.26 6.48 9.02
C LYS A 302 -17.30 7.82 8.30
N ALA A 303 -16.37 8.73 8.59
CA ALA A 303 -16.26 10.01 7.88
C ALA A 303 -16.04 9.81 6.37
N VAL A 304 -15.22 8.82 5.96
CA VAL A 304 -15.04 8.46 4.54
C VAL A 304 -16.35 7.95 3.93
N HIS A 305 -17.08 7.09 4.63
CA HIS A 305 -18.33 6.49 4.15
C HIS A 305 -19.42 7.56 3.92
N GLU A 306 -19.56 8.48 4.88
CA GLU A 306 -20.44 9.64 4.79
C GLU A 306 -20.02 10.53 3.63
N ARG A 307 -18.72 10.88 3.53
CA ARG A 307 -18.23 11.78 2.49
C ARG A 307 -18.31 11.21 1.09
N ALA A 308 -18.12 9.90 0.93
CA ALA A 308 -18.22 9.19 -0.34
C ALA A 308 -19.66 8.89 -0.76
N GLN A 309 -20.66 9.24 0.07
CA GLN A 309 -22.07 8.93 -0.13
C GLN A 309 -22.33 7.46 -0.50
N VAL A 310 -21.64 6.52 0.15
CA VAL A 310 -21.61 5.10 -0.26
C VAL A 310 -23.02 4.49 -0.40
N LEU A 311 -23.95 4.89 0.47
CA LEU A 311 -25.35 4.43 0.42
C LEU A 311 -26.11 4.92 -0.83
N ARG A 312 -25.77 6.10 -1.35
CA ARG A 312 -26.40 6.68 -2.54
C ARG A 312 -25.68 6.31 -3.83
N ASN A 313 -24.37 6.06 -3.75
CA ASN A 313 -23.50 5.80 -4.89
C ASN A 313 -22.68 4.51 -4.71
N THR A 314 -23.38 3.38 -4.61
CA THR A 314 -22.76 2.05 -4.48
C THR A 314 -21.86 1.72 -5.68
N GLY A 315 -22.29 2.09 -6.90
CA GLY A 315 -21.52 1.88 -8.13
C GLY A 315 -20.17 2.61 -8.13
N GLY A 316 -20.09 3.78 -7.49
CA GLY A 316 -18.86 4.55 -7.36
C GLY A 316 -17.81 3.88 -6.48
N THR A 317 -18.19 3.13 -5.44
CA THR A 317 -17.22 2.54 -4.50
C THR A 317 -17.00 1.04 -4.69
N ASN A 318 -17.82 0.42 -5.53
CA ASN A 318 -17.80 -1.01 -5.78
C ASN A 318 -16.83 -1.39 -6.92
N PRO A 319 -15.74 -2.14 -6.65
CA PRO A 319 -14.83 -2.58 -7.69
C PRO A 319 -15.45 -3.62 -8.65
N PHE A 320 -16.47 -4.37 -8.23
CA PHE A 320 -17.11 -5.42 -9.03
C PHE A 320 -17.63 -4.90 -10.38
N ALA A 321 -18.15 -3.67 -10.43
CA ALA A 321 -18.67 -3.08 -11.68
C ALA A 321 -17.60 -3.05 -12.80
N TYR A 322 -16.34 -2.78 -12.46
CA TYR A 322 -15.23 -2.76 -13.40
C TYR A 322 -14.88 -4.16 -13.91
N PHE A 323 -14.89 -5.16 -13.02
CA PHE A 323 -14.58 -6.54 -13.36
C PHE A 323 -15.70 -7.20 -14.18
N TYR A 324 -16.97 -6.91 -13.86
CA TYR A 324 -18.12 -7.39 -14.65
C TYR A 324 -18.15 -6.78 -16.05
N GLN A 325 -17.86 -5.49 -16.21
CA GLN A 325 -17.82 -4.85 -17.52
C GLN A 325 -16.81 -5.54 -18.44
N ARG A 326 -15.63 -5.92 -17.91
CA ARG A 326 -14.62 -6.68 -18.66
C ARG A 326 -15.11 -8.07 -19.07
N ARG A 327 -15.85 -8.77 -18.20
CA ARG A 327 -16.42 -10.08 -18.54
C ARG A 327 -17.46 -9.99 -19.65
N GLY A 328 -18.32 -8.98 -19.61
CA GLY A 328 -19.33 -8.75 -20.64
C GLY A 328 -18.74 -8.52 -22.03
N THR A 329 -17.61 -7.80 -22.11
CA THR A 329 -16.90 -7.58 -23.38
C THR A 329 -16.25 -8.85 -23.94
N MET A 330 -15.74 -9.74 -23.08
CA MET A 330 -15.08 -10.99 -23.51
C MET A 330 -16.05 -12.00 -24.13
N ALA A 331 -17.32 -12.00 -23.72
CA ALA A 331 -18.31 -12.95 -24.25
C ALA A 331 -18.68 -12.68 -25.73
N GLY A 332 -18.37 -11.49 -26.26
CA GLY A 332 -18.71 -11.09 -27.63
C GLY A 332 -17.51 -10.90 -28.58
N GLN A 333 -16.28 -10.87 -28.07
CA GLN A 333 -15.08 -10.73 -28.89
C GLN A 333 -14.45 -12.11 -29.10
N ALA A 334 -14.30 -12.52 -30.38
CA ALA A 334 -13.57 -13.72 -30.75
C ALA A 334 -12.21 -13.74 -30.04
N ALA A 335 -11.90 -14.84 -29.36
CA ALA A 335 -10.74 -15.10 -28.51
C ALA A 335 -9.54 -14.16 -28.73
N GLU A 336 -9.59 -12.95 -28.17
CA GLU A 336 -8.39 -12.12 -28.04
C GLU A 336 -7.43 -12.88 -27.13
N GLU A 337 -6.15 -12.93 -27.50
CA GLU A 337 -5.14 -13.58 -26.70
C GLU A 337 -5.18 -13.03 -25.26
N PRO A 338 -5.13 -13.90 -24.24
CA PRO A 338 -5.16 -13.46 -22.86
C PRO A 338 -4.01 -12.49 -22.62
N VAL A 339 -4.33 -11.26 -22.19
CA VAL A 339 -3.33 -10.25 -21.85
C VAL A 339 -2.43 -10.83 -20.76
N LYS A 340 -1.15 -11.00 -21.08
CA LYS A 340 -0.15 -11.56 -20.17
C LYS A 340 -0.17 -10.84 -18.83
N GLU A 341 -0.19 -11.60 -17.74
CA GLU A 341 0.01 -11.05 -16.39
C GLU A 341 1.46 -10.56 -16.26
N THR A 342 1.63 -9.30 -15.86
CA THR A 342 2.97 -8.68 -15.76
C THR A 342 3.47 -8.60 -14.32
N MET A 343 2.59 -8.81 -13.35
CA MET A 343 2.85 -8.56 -11.93
C MET A 343 2.91 -9.83 -11.07
N GLU A 344 3.01 -11.03 -11.68
CA GLU A 344 3.06 -12.31 -10.94
C GLU A 344 4.20 -12.39 -9.92
N HIS A 345 5.34 -11.77 -10.24
CA HIS A 345 6.53 -11.74 -9.40
C HIS A 345 6.40 -10.87 -8.14
N VAL A 346 5.34 -10.06 -8.04
CA VAL A 346 5.14 -9.13 -6.91
C VAL A 346 4.64 -9.91 -5.68
N PRO A 347 5.28 -9.76 -4.50
CA PRO A 347 4.83 -10.39 -3.25
C PRO A 347 3.57 -9.67 -2.72
N PHE A 348 2.46 -9.89 -3.43
CA PHE A 348 1.23 -9.15 -3.28
C PHE A 348 0.59 -9.38 -1.91
N LEU A 349 0.47 -10.65 -1.50
CA LEU A 349 -0.25 -11.05 -0.31
C LEU A 349 0.52 -10.77 0.99
N VAL A 350 -0.24 -10.46 2.04
CA VAL A 350 0.24 -10.35 3.41
C VAL A 350 -0.39 -11.49 4.22
N ASN A 351 0.34 -12.60 4.29
CA ASN A 351 -0.15 -13.88 4.81
C ASN A 351 0.01 -13.97 6.33
N PHE A 352 -1.11 -14.07 7.04
CA PHE A 352 -1.15 -14.40 8.47
C PHE A 352 -1.56 -15.85 8.69
N ARG A 353 -1.18 -16.40 9.85
CA ARG A 353 -1.57 -17.75 10.27
C ARG A 353 -3.07 -17.81 10.45
N CYS A 354 -3.67 -18.88 9.93
CA CYS A 354 -5.08 -19.18 10.16
C CYS A 354 -5.36 -19.37 11.66
N PRO A 355 -6.38 -18.73 12.26
CA PRO A 355 -6.82 -19.06 13.60
C PRO A 355 -7.17 -20.55 13.72
N GLU A 356 -6.70 -21.23 14.78
CA GLU A 356 -6.91 -22.67 15.00
C GLU A 356 -8.40 -23.07 15.03
N GLU A 357 -9.27 -22.13 15.39
CA GLU A 357 -10.72 -22.28 15.35
C GLU A 357 -11.26 -22.51 13.93
N LYS A 358 -10.64 -21.92 12.88
CA LYS A 358 -10.97 -22.24 11.48
C LYS A 358 -10.61 -23.68 11.16
N THR A 359 -9.41 -24.13 11.53
CA THR A 359 -8.99 -25.52 11.31
C THR A 359 -9.94 -26.51 11.99
N ARG A 360 -10.39 -26.19 13.21
CA ARG A 360 -11.37 -27.02 13.95
C ARG A 360 -12.76 -26.98 13.33
N ARG A 361 -13.26 -25.80 12.91
CA ARG A 361 -14.59 -25.67 12.30
C ARG A 361 -14.66 -26.37 10.95
N LEU A 362 -13.61 -26.29 10.14
CA LEU A 362 -13.51 -27.05 8.89
C LEU A 362 -13.33 -28.54 9.15
N ALA A 363 -12.49 -28.95 10.11
CA ALA A 363 -12.40 -30.35 10.51
C ALA A 363 -13.74 -30.89 11.01
N TRP A 364 -14.56 -30.07 11.69
CA TRP A 364 -15.92 -30.42 12.07
C TRP A 364 -16.84 -30.52 10.84
N LEU A 365 -16.86 -29.52 9.94
CA LEU A 365 -17.69 -29.56 8.73
C LEU A 365 -17.32 -30.72 7.79
N LEU A 366 -16.04 -31.05 7.67
CA LEU A 366 -15.52 -32.14 6.84
C LEU A 366 -15.62 -33.50 7.55
N GLY A 367 -15.48 -33.54 8.88
CA GLY A 367 -15.58 -34.74 9.71
C GLY A 367 -17.01 -35.16 10.03
N SER A 368 -17.96 -34.22 10.05
CA SER A 368 -19.40 -34.48 10.18
C SER A 368 -20.07 -34.90 8.86
N GLY A 369 -19.30 -34.96 7.77
CA GLY A 369 -19.72 -35.51 6.47
C GLY A 369 -19.38 -37.00 6.27
N ALA A 370 -18.72 -37.65 7.22
CA ALA A 370 -18.67 -39.11 7.27
C ALA A 370 -20.01 -39.61 7.82
N PHE A 371 -21.00 -39.64 6.93
CA PHE A 371 -22.11 -40.57 7.00
C PHE A 371 -21.48 -41.96 7.12
N GLU A 372 -21.40 -42.50 8.33
CA GLU A 372 -21.51 -43.93 8.56
C GLU A 372 -22.84 -44.34 7.92
N MET A 373 -22.80 -44.65 6.63
CA MET A 373 -23.69 -45.66 6.07
C MET A 373 -23.24 -46.98 6.71
N GLU A 374 -23.66 -47.19 7.95
CA GLU A 374 -23.83 -48.51 8.52
C GLU A 374 -24.77 -49.26 7.56
N LEU A 375 -24.17 -49.99 6.62
CA LEU A 375 -24.76 -51.18 6.07
C LEU A 375 -24.81 -52.20 7.22
N GLY A 376 -25.85 -52.07 8.04
CA GLY A 376 -26.37 -53.16 8.85
C GLY A 376 -27.19 -54.12 7.97
N PRO A 377 -27.35 -55.37 8.42
CA PRO A 377 -26.90 -56.60 7.77
C PRO A 377 -27.63 -57.04 6.50
#